data_AF-A0A1P8XE36-F1
#
_entry.id   AF-A0A1P8XE36-F1
#
_cell.length_a   1.000
_cell.length_b   1.000
_cell.length_c   1.000
_cell.angle_alpha   90.00
_cell.angle_beta   90.00
_cell.angle_gamma   90.00
#
_symmetry.space_group_name_H-M   'P 1'
#
loop_
_entity.id
_entity.type
_entity.pdbx_description
1 polymer ?
#
loop_
_entity_poly.entity_id
_entity_poly.type
_entity_poly.pdbx_seq_one_letter_code
_entity_poly.pdbx_strand_id
1 'polypeptide(L)'
;MTVSARTIGMPGCLEAAAWRFLESDYIGPAYAGWPIERRVEVFLARMGPRALLDDGSAYEALIDRVLANVGRARRRAVVAPAGTDAPAPG
;
A
#
# COMPACT_ATOMS: atom_id res chain seq x y z
N MET A 1 17.25 -0.61 11.10
CA MET A 1 16.42 0.19 12.03
C MET A 1 15.09 -0.51 12.20
N THR A 2 14.84 -1.12 13.37
CA THR A 2 13.60 -1.85 13.65
C THR A 2 12.54 -0.84 14.09
N VAL A 3 11.49 -0.68 13.28
CA VAL A 3 10.32 0.12 13.69
C VAL A 3 9.54 -0.73 14.70
N SER A 4 9.52 -0.29 15.96
CA SER A 4 8.74 -0.93 17.03
C SER A 4 7.25 -0.92 16.69
N ALA A 5 6.53 -1.99 17.00
CA ALA A 5 5.08 -2.12 16.79
C ALA A 5 4.27 -0.92 17.31
N ARG A 6 4.71 -0.35 18.45
CA ARG A 6 4.11 0.82 19.10
C ARG A 6 4.22 2.11 18.27
N THR A 7 5.16 2.16 17.32
CA THR A 7 5.35 3.29 16.39
C THR A 7 4.49 3.15 15.13
N ILE A 8 4.08 1.93 14.77
CA ILE A 8 3.34 1.68 13.52
C ILE A 8 1.86 2.10 13.63
N GLY A 9 1.30 2.18 14.84
CA GLY A 9 -0.03 2.76 15.09
C GLY A 9 -0.09 4.29 14.99
N MET A 10 1.04 4.97 14.71
CA MET A 10 1.03 6.42 14.49
C MET A 10 0.48 6.73 13.09
N PRO A 11 -0.36 7.77 12.94
CA PRO A 11 -1.02 8.10 11.68
C PRO A 11 -0.03 8.31 10.52
N GLY A 12 1.15 8.89 10.78
CA GLY A 12 2.18 9.08 9.75
C GLY A 12 2.85 7.78 9.28
N CYS A 13 2.96 6.77 10.15
CA CYS A 13 3.49 5.46 9.77
C CYS A 13 2.47 4.66 8.95
N LEU A 14 1.19 4.77 9.29
CA LEU A 14 0.10 4.17 8.52
C LEU A 14 -0.02 4.81 7.13
N GLU A 15 0.12 6.14 7.02
CA GLU A 15 0.17 6.80 5.71
C GLU A 15 1.35 6.31 4.88
N ALA A 16 2.56 6.26 5.46
CA ALA A 16 3.73 5.74 4.75
C ALA A 16 3.52 4.28 4.28
N ALA A 17 2.96 3.42 5.13
CA ALA A 17 2.64 2.04 4.76
C ALA A 17 1.58 1.96 3.66
N ALA A 18 0.54 2.79 3.72
CA ALA A 18 -0.49 2.88 2.69
C ALA A 18 0.08 3.31 1.33
N TRP A 19 0.97 4.31 1.32
CA TRP A 19 1.66 4.72 0.09
C TRP A 19 2.54 3.60 -0.49
N ARG A 20 3.30 2.89 0.35
CA ARG A 20 4.11 1.74 -0.12
C ARG A 20 3.27 0.60 -0.66
N PHE A 21 2.09 0.36 -0.09
CA PHE A 21 1.12 -0.60 -0.64
C PHE A 21 0.60 -0.15 -2.00
N LEU A 22 0.28 1.14 -2.15
CA LEU A 22 -0.23 1.72 -3.39
C LEU A 22 0.80 1.73 -4.54
N GLU A 23 2.08 1.85 -4.21
CA GLU A 23 3.20 1.72 -5.16
C GLU A 23 3.58 0.27 -5.47
N SER A 24 2.99 -0.70 -4.78
CA SER A 24 3.29 -2.11 -4.99
C SER A 24 2.42 -2.72 -6.10
N ASP A 25 2.94 -3.79 -6.70
CA ASP A 25 2.26 -4.58 -7.73
C ASP A 25 0.91 -5.19 -7.25
N TYR A 26 0.65 -5.19 -5.94
CA TYR A 26 -0.61 -5.60 -5.34
C TYR A 26 -1.82 -4.77 -5.78
N ILE A 27 -1.64 -3.53 -6.25
CA ILE A 27 -2.72 -2.74 -6.88
C ILE A 27 -2.96 -3.15 -8.35
N GLY A 28 -2.05 -3.95 -8.92
CA GLY A 28 -2.08 -4.38 -10.30
C GLY A 28 -3.24 -5.32 -10.67
N PRO A 29 -3.47 -5.50 -11.98
CA PRO A 29 -4.56 -6.33 -12.51
C PRO A 29 -4.43 -7.81 -12.09
N ALA A 30 -3.21 -8.29 -11.84
CA ALA A 30 -2.95 -9.65 -11.37
C ALA A 30 -3.65 -9.97 -10.02
N TYR A 31 -3.86 -8.95 -9.18
CA TYR A 31 -4.53 -9.09 -7.90
C TYR A 31 -5.95 -8.50 -7.92
N ALA A 32 -6.43 -8.01 -9.08
CA ALA A 32 -7.74 -7.35 -9.21
C ALA A 32 -8.92 -8.19 -8.67
N GLY A 33 -8.83 -9.52 -8.76
CA GLY A 33 -9.84 -10.45 -8.25
C GLY A 33 -9.86 -10.61 -6.73
N TRP A 34 -8.91 -10.03 -6.00
CA TRP A 34 -8.85 -10.12 -4.54
C TRP A 34 -9.41 -8.85 -3.89
N PRO A 35 -10.14 -8.96 -2.75
CA PRO A 35 -10.55 -7.79 -1.98
C PRO A 35 -9.32 -7.05 -1.45
N ILE A 36 -9.47 -5.75 -1.15
CA ILE A 36 -8.35 -4.90 -0.72
C ILE A 36 -7.75 -5.41 0.59
N GLU A 37 -8.59 -5.88 1.53
CA GLU A 37 -8.15 -6.48 2.80
C GLU A 37 -7.15 -7.62 2.56
N ARG A 38 -7.51 -8.60 1.73
CA ARG A 38 -6.65 -9.76 1.44
C ARG A 38 -5.31 -9.36 0.82
N ARG A 39 -5.29 -8.31 0.00
CA ARG A 39 -4.04 -7.81 -0.61
C ARG A 39 -3.15 -7.15 0.43
N VAL A 40 -3.75 -6.38 1.34
CA VAL A 40 -3.04 -5.75 2.46
C VAL A 40 -2.51 -6.81 3.42
N GLU A 41 -3.28 -7.86 3.73
CA GLU A 41 -2.81 -8.99 4.53
C GLU A 41 -1.56 -9.65 3.94
N VAL A 42 -1.55 -9.97 2.65
CA VAL A 42 -0.38 -10.60 1.99
C VAL A 42 0.81 -9.64 1.91
N PHE A 43 0.55 -8.35 1.67
CA PHE A 43 1.58 -7.32 1.69
C PHE A 43 2.24 -7.20 3.07
N LEU A 44 1.45 -7.16 4.14
CA LEU A 44 1.93 -7.12 5.52
C LEU A 44 2.64 -8.43 5.90
N ALA A 45 2.12 -9.57 5.46
CA ALA A 45 2.77 -10.86 5.67
C ALA A 45 4.16 -10.94 5.01
N ARG A 46 4.35 -10.30 3.84
CA ARG A 46 5.66 -10.20 3.17
C ARG A 46 6.60 -9.18 3.79
N MET A 47 6.10 -8.03 4.25
CA MET A 47 6.96 -7.01 4.88
C MET A 47 7.42 -7.40 6.30
N GLY A 48 6.76 -8.36 6.95
CA GLY A 48 7.09 -8.83 8.29
C GLY A 48 6.52 -8.06 9.50
N PRO A 49 5.74 -6.96 9.41
CA PRO A 49 5.10 -6.37 10.58
C PRO A 49 3.84 -7.16 10.94
N ARG A 50 4.01 -8.38 11.46
CA ARG A 50 2.92 -9.18 12.06
C ARG A 50 2.20 -8.44 13.19
N ALA A 51 2.92 -7.54 13.87
CA ALA A 51 2.34 -6.72 14.92
C ALA A 51 1.23 -5.77 14.43
N LEU A 52 1.18 -5.44 13.13
CA LEU A 52 0.09 -4.65 12.56
C LEU A 52 -1.14 -5.49 12.23
N LEU A 53 -0.95 -6.79 11.98
CA LEU A 53 -2.03 -7.76 11.83
C LEU A 53 -2.61 -8.16 13.20
N ASP A 54 -1.77 -8.16 14.24
CA ASP A 54 -2.16 -8.46 15.62
C ASP A 54 -2.95 -7.30 16.26
N ASP A 55 -2.64 -6.06 15.87
CA ASP A 55 -3.39 -4.87 16.30
C ASP A 55 -4.52 -4.55 15.32
N GLY A 56 -5.72 -5.09 15.59
CA GLY A 56 -6.89 -4.92 14.73
C GLY A 56 -7.29 -3.46 14.49
N SER A 57 -7.00 -2.55 15.41
CA SER A 57 -7.27 -1.11 15.23
C SER A 57 -6.29 -0.45 14.27
N ALA A 58 -5.00 -0.78 14.34
CA ALA A 58 -3.99 -0.32 13.39
C ALA A 58 -4.22 -0.90 11.98
N TYR A 59 -4.69 -2.14 11.89
CA TYR A 59 -5.08 -2.76 10.63
C TYR A 59 -6.24 -2.01 9.97
N GLU A 60 -7.34 -1.78 10.68
CA GLU A 60 -8.50 -1.04 10.17
C GLU A 60 -8.12 0.39 9.76
N ALA A 61 -7.30 1.06 10.57
CA ALA A 61 -6.80 2.39 10.26
C ALA A 61 -5.89 2.40 9.01
N LEU A 62 -5.11 1.35 8.77
CA LEU A 62 -4.34 1.21 7.53
C LEU A 62 -5.24 1.04 6.32
N ILE A 63 -6.29 0.20 6.41
CA ILE A 63 -7.26 -0.01 5.34
C ILE A 63 -7.94 1.31 4.97
N ASP A 64 -8.41 2.07 5.97
CA ASP A 64 -9.00 3.40 5.75
C ASP A 64 -8.03 4.34 5.01
N ARG A 65 -6.75 4.37 5.41
CA ARG A 65 -5.74 5.20 4.74
C ARG A 65 -5.43 4.72 3.33
N VAL A 66 -5.39 3.42 3.09
CA VAL A 66 -5.25 2.88 1.73
C VAL A 66 -6.42 3.36 0.89
N LEU A 67 -7.67 3.13 1.31
CA LEU A 67 -8.86 3.51 0.56
C LEU A 67 -8.94 5.04 0.33
N ALA A 68 -8.65 5.85 1.35
CA ALA A 68 -8.60 7.30 1.24
C ALA A 68 -7.52 7.77 0.23
N ASN A 69 -6.40 7.06 0.16
CA ASN A 69 -5.31 7.39 -0.77
C ASN A 69 -5.42 6.69 -2.14
N VAL A 70 -6.21 5.62 -2.31
CA VAL A 70 -6.41 4.95 -3.62
C VAL A 70 -6.92 5.96 -4.65
N GLY A 71 -7.91 6.78 -4.30
CA GLY A 71 -8.42 7.82 -5.20
C GLY A 71 -7.34 8.83 -5.60
N ARG A 72 -6.45 9.19 -4.67
CA ARG A 72 -5.33 10.11 -4.91
C ARG A 72 -4.20 9.46 -5.71
N ALA A 73 -3.87 8.20 -5.43
CA ALA A 73 -2.85 7.43 -6.13
C ALA A 73 -3.28 7.12 -7.56
N ARG A 74 -4.56 6.75 -7.78
CA ARG A 74 -5.12 6.61 -9.14
C ARG A 74 -5.08 7.93 -9.89
N ARG A 75 -5.46 9.05 -9.26
CA ARG A 75 -5.31 10.37 -9.90
C ARG A 75 -3.85 10.74 -10.16
N ARG A 76 -2.90 10.37 -9.29
CA ARG A 76 -1.46 10.60 -9.50
C ARG A 76 -0.91 9.74 -10.64
N ALA A 77 -1.30 8.48 -10.75
CA ALA A 77 -0.96 7.61 -11.86
C ALA A 77 -1.62 8.07 -13.18
N VAL A 78 -2.84 8.60 -13.12
CA VAL A 78 -3.59 9.17 -14.26
C VAL A 78 -3.12 10.58 -14.63
N VAL A 79 -2.45 11.30 -13.73
CA VAL A 79 -1.71 12.54 -14.02
C VAL A 79 -0.28 12.25 -14.51
N ALA A 80 0.25 11.05 -14.22
CA ALA A 80 1.49 10.52 -14.76
C ALA A 80 1.35 9.66 -16.05
N PRO A 81 0.57 10.06 -17.07
CA PRO A 81 0.78 9.59 -18.43
C PRO A 81 1.05 10.76 -19.40
N ALA A 82 2.04 10.55 -20.26
CA ALA A 82 2.54 11.40 -21.35
C ALA A 82 3.62 12.44 -20.98
N GLY A 83 4.88 11.98 -21.02
CA GLY A 83 6.06 12.83 -20.98
C GLY A 83 7.34 12.07 -21.30
N THR A 84 7.49 11.63 -22.55
CA THR A 84 8.76 11.38 -23.28
C THR A 84 9.37 9.97 -23.29
N ASP A 85 9.14 9.31 -24.45
CA ASP A 85 10.06 8.54 -25.33
C ASP A 85 10.78 7.24 -24.88
N ALA A 86 10.82 6.27 -25.80
CA ALA A 86 11.31 4.88 -25.69
C ALA A 86 12.87 4.77 -25.67
N PRO A 87 13.55 3.58 -25.57
CA PRO A 87 13.38 2.43 -26.47
C PRO A 87 13.37 1.02 -25.80
N ALA A 88 12.91 0.05 -26.58
CA ALA A 88 12.91 -1.38 -26.29
C ALA A 88 14.34 -1.96 -26.17
N PRO A 89 14.56 -2.98 -25.32
CA PRO A 89 15.67 -3.91 -25.49
C PRO A 89 15.21 -5.14 -26.31
N GLY A 90 16.01 -5.47 -27.32
CA GLY A 90 15.91 -6.72 -28.09
C GLY A 90 16.64 -7.89 -27.43
#